data_AF-A0A7V7DEE9-F1
#
_entry.id   AF-A0A7V7DEE9-F1
#
_cell.length_a   1.000
_cell.length_b   1.000
_cell.length_c   1.000
_cell.angle_alpha   90.00
_cell.angle_beta   90.00
_cell.angle_gamma   90.00
#
_symmetry.space_group_name_H-M   'P 1'
#
loop_
_entity.id
_entity.type
_entity.pdbx_description
1 polymer ?
#
loop_
_entity_poly.entity_id
_entity_poly.type
_entity_poly.pdbx_seq_one_letter_code
_entity_poly.pdbx_strand_id
1 'polypeptide(L)'
;MKHFFIRVVLMLAMFTAAGCVPHTTGETEVGVRTRKMAFIGSKGVEDRVYAPGATYFFMPFINDWDVFDTKLQNLEMTFSQIRGDRKSRDDLVLKTIDGNDISLDVIIAYRIDANKAPHILQYVARD
;
A
#
# COMPACT_ATOMS: atom_id res chain seq x y z
N MET A 1 6.49 7.42 -47.62
CA MET A 1 6.97 8.13 -46.42
C MET A 1 5.85 8.89 -45.67
N LYS A 2 5.02 9.72 -46.32
CA LYS A 2 3.89 10.43 -45.66
C LYS A 2 2.92 9.53 -44.87
N HIS A 3 2.49 8.40 -45.44
CA HIS A 3 1.59 7.47 -44.74
C HIS A 3 2.24 6.75 -43.55
N PHE A 4 3.56 6.53 -43.59
CA PHE A 4 4.29 5.97 -42.46
C PHE A 4 4.38 6.99 -41.32
N PHE A 5 4.66 8.25 -41.64
CA PHE A 5 4.69 9.34 -40.66
C PHE A 5 3.33 9.58 -40.00
N ILE A 6 2.24 9.57 -40.78
CA ILE A 6 0.87 9.71 -40.27
C ILE A 6 0.51 8.55 -39.33
N ARG A 7 0.89 7.31 -39.66
CA ARG A 7 0.65 6.15 -38.79
C ARG A 7 1.41 6.24 -37.47
N VAL A 8 2.67 6.69 -37.49
CA VAL A 8 3.47 6.89 -36.28
C VAL A 8 2.85 7.97 -35.38
N VAL A 9 2.40 9.09 -35.96
CA VAL A 9 1.74 10.17 -35.19
C VAL A 9 0.41 9.69 -34.59
N LEU A 10 -0.40 8.94 -35.34
CA LEU A 10 -1.65 8.36 -34.83
C LEU A 10 -1.42 7.34 -33.72
N MET A 11 -0.37 6.52 -33.83
CA MET A 11 0.00 5.56 -32.79
C MET A 11 0.47 6.26 -31.51
N LEU A 12 1.23 7.35 -31.65
CA LEU A 12 1.70 8.16 -30.53
C LEU A 12 0.54 8.92 -29.85
N ALA A 13 -0.40 9.45 -30.62
CA ALA A 13 -1.59 10.12 -30.10
C ALA A 13 -2.50 9.16 -29.32
N MET A 14 -2.63 7.91 -29.79
CA MET A 14 -3.39 6.86 -29.08
C MET A 14 -2.74 6.50 -27.74
N PHE A 15 -1.41 6.46 -27.68
CA PHE A 15 -0.65 6.23 -26.44
C PHE A 15 -0.82 7.38 -25.43
N THR A 16 -0.90 8.64 -25.88
CA THR A 16 -1.11 9.78 -24.97
C THR A 16 -2.52 9.82 -24.37
N ALA A 17 -3.54 9.34 -25.11
CA ALA A 17 -4.92 9.31 -24.64
C ALA A 17 -5.20 8.19 -23.61
N ALA A 18 -4.43 7.10 -23.64
CA ALA A 18 -4.53 5.99 -22.68
C ALA A 18 -3.74 6.24 -21.37
N GLY A 19 -3.15 7.43 -21.20
CA GLY A 19 -2.09 7.70 -20.23
C GLY A 19 -2.50 8.23 -18.86
N CYS A 20 -3.79 8.28 -18.50
CA CYS A 20 -4.23 8.80 -17.19
C CYS A 20 -5.28 7.87 -16.57
N VAL A 21 -4.86 7.04 -15.61
CA VAL A 21 -5.79 6.23 -14.80
C VAL A 21 -6.10 6.99 -13.51
N PRO A 22 -7.39 7.14 -13.14
CA PRO A 22 -7.77 7.74 -11.88
C PRO A 22 -7.51 6.78 -10.71
N HIS A 23 -6.85 7.28 -9.68
CA HIS A 23 -6.69 6.61 -8.39
C HIS A 23 -7.36 7.47 -7.32
N THR A 24 -8.37 6.92 -6.68
CA THR A 24 -9.12 7.62 -5.62
C THR A 24 -8.68 7.11 -4.27
N THR A 25 -8.54 8.02 -3.32
CA THR A 25 -8.35 7.73 -1.90
C THR A 25 -9.66 7.95 -1.15
N GLY A 26 -10.04 7.03 -0.27
CA GLY A 26 -11.11 7.23 0.69
C GLY A 26 -10.78 8.31 1.73
N GLU A 27 -11.77 8.65 2.57
CA GLU A 27 -11.67 9.74 3.57
C GLU A 27 -10.60 9.51 4.65
N THR A 28 -10.23 8.26 4.91
CA THR A 28 -9.20 7.88 5.89
C THR A 28 -8.00 7.19 5.26
N GLU A 29 -7.93 7.21 3.95
CA GLU A 29 -6.95 6.48 3.17
C GLU A 29 -5.90 7.42 2.62
N VAL A 30 -4.62 7.12 2.86
CA VAL A 30 -3.53 7.89 2.31
C VAL A 30 -2.89 7.14 1.16
N GLY A 31 -2.61 7.86 0.09
CA GLY A 31 -1.97 7.30 -1.10
C GLY A 31 -0.46 7.38 -1.02
N VAL A 32 0.22 6.33 -1.48
CA VAL A 32 1.67 6.30 -1.68
C VAL A 32 1.92 5.89 -3.13
N ARG A 33 2.77 6.66 -3.81
CA ARG A 33 3.11 6.39 -5.21
C ARG A 33 4.48 5.73 -5.31
N THR A 34 4.56 4.68 -6.12
CA THR A 34 5.81 4.03 -6.49
C THR A 34 6.13 4.31 -7.94
N ARG A 35 7.26 4.95 -8.22
CA ARG A 35 7.73 5.18 -9.60
C ARG A 35 8.50 3.95 -10.06
N LYS A 36 7.89 3.11 -10.91
CA LYS A 36 8.49 1.89 -11.47
C LYS A 36 9.52 2.19 -12.55
N MET A 37 9.27 3.19 -13.39
CA MET A 37 10.17 3.64 -14.43
C MET A 37 10.36 5.16 -14.34
N ALA A 38 11.61 5.63 -14.40
CA ALA A 38 11.93 7.05 -14.46
C ALA A 38 12.84 7.28 -15.66
N PHE A 39 12.32 7.92 -16.71
CA PHE A 39 13.15 8.40 -17.82
C PHE A 39 14.03 9.59 -17.38
N ILE A 40 13.57 10.35 -16.37
CA ILE A 40 14.28 11.44 -15.71
C ILE A 40 13.89 11.40 -14.22
N GLY A 41 14.84 11.13 -13.32
CA GLY A 41 14.64 11.13 -11.86
C GLY A 41 14.90 9.78 -11.16
N SER A 42 14.64 9.72 -9.85
CA SER A 42 14.81 8.51 -9.04
C SER A 42 13.67 7.52 -9.22
N LYS A 43 14.03 6.24 -9.34
CA LYS A 43 13.12 5.09 -9.32
C LYS A 43 12.87 4.65 -7.87
N GLY A 44 11.65 4.26 -7.52
CA GLY A 44 11.30 3.76 -6.19
C GLY A 44 10.03 4.40 -5.64
N VAL A 45 9.74 4.07 -4.37
CA VAL A 45 8.65 4.66 -3.61
C VAL A 45 8.97 6.13 -3.37
N GLU A 46 7.99 7.01 -3.62
CA GLU A 46 8.13 8.43 -3.37
C GLU A 46 7.88 8.74 -1.90
N ASP A 47 8.74 9.55 -1.28
CA ASP A 47 8.58 10.00 0.13
C ASP A 47 7.42 11.01 0.32
N ARG A 48 6.49 11.07 -0.63
CA ARG A 48 5.33 11.94 -0.61
C ARG A 48 4.09 11.14 -0.27
N VAL A 49 3.39 11.62 0.75
CA VAL A 49 2.07 11.13 1.12
C VAL A 49 1.01 11.95 0.39
N TYR A 50 0.08 11.26 -0.25
CA TYR A 50 -1.06 11.86 -0.90
C TYR A 50 -2.24 11.93 0.07
N ALA A 51 -2.94 13.06 0.07
CA ALA A 51 -4.01 13.36 1.02
C ALA A 51 -5.23 12.45 0.81
N PRO A 52 -5.99 12.18 1.88
CA PRO A 52 -7.22 11.39 1.80
C PRO A 52 -8.34 12.15 1.09
N GLY A 53 -9.32 11.41 0.56
CA GLY A 53 -10.52 11.95 -0.08
C GLY A 53 -10.28 12.63 -1.43
N ALA A 54 -9.12 12.40 -2.06
CA ALA A 54 -8.74 13.01 -3.32
C ALA A 54 -8.54 11.97 -4.43
N THR A 55 -8.82 12.39 -5.67
CA THR A 55 -8.53 11.61 -6.88
C THR A 55 -7.28 12.15 -7.56
N TYR A 56 -6.33 11.27 -7.81
CA TYR A 56 -5.07 11.56 -8.47
C TYR A 56 -4.99 10.81 -9.80
N PHE A 57 -4.38 11.44 -10.80
CA PHE A 57 -4.25 10.87 -12.14
C PHE A 57 -2.78 10.55 -12.40
N PHE A 58 -2.49 9.28 -12.67
CA PHE A 58 -1.14 8.83 -13.00
C PHE A 58 -1.14 7.97 -14.26
N MET A 59 0.03 7.93 -14.91
CA MET A 59 0.19 7.08 -16.07
C MET A 59 0.27 5.62 -15.65
N PRO A 60 -0.61 4.76 -16.20
CA PRO A 60 -0.54 3.33 -15.94
C PRO A 60 0.82 2.79 -16.42
N PHE A 61 1.28 1.69 -15.82
CA PHE A 61 2.56 1.01 -16.12
C PHE A 61 3.84 1.70 -15.62
N ILE A 62 3.88 3.03 -15.55
CA ILE A 62 5.06 3.77 -15.05
C ILE A 62 4.99 3.96 -13.53
N ASN A 63 3.78 4.07 -12.99
CA ASN A 63 3.52 4.31 -11.57
C ASN A 63 2.73 3.13 -10.99
N ASP A 64 3.07 2.77 -9.76
CA ASP A 64 2.22 1.99 -8.87
C ASP A 64 1.56 2.91 -7.85
N TRP A 65 0.41 2.47 -7.37
CA TRP A 65 -0.38 3.19 -6.41
C TRP A 65 -0.84 2.26 -5.30
N ASP A 66 -0.40 2.57 -4.09
CA ASP A 66 -0.74 1.82 -2.88
C ASP A 66 -1.51 2.74 -1.94
N VAL A 67 -2.52 2.19 -1.26
CA VAL A 67 -3.39 2.92 -0.35
C VAL A 67 -3.27 2.33 1.05
N PHE A 68 -3.11 3.19 2.04
CA PHE A 68 -3.03 2.80 3.44
C PHE A 68 -4.16 3.43 4.24
N ASP A 69 -4.88 2.62 5.01
CA ASP A 69 -5.91 3.12 5.91
C ASP A 69 -5.31 3.61 7.23
N THR A 70 -5.68 4.83 7.61
CA THR A 70 -5.25 5.51 8.85
C THR A 70 -6.27 5.37 9.97
N LYS A 71 -7.37 4.64 9.76
CA LYS A 71 -8.34 4.29 10.80
C LYS A 71 -7.70 3.48 11.93
N LEU A 72 -8.34 3.55 13.10
CA LEU A 72 -8.04 2.66 14.21
C LEU A 72 -8.49 1.24 13.83
N GLN A 73 -7.57 0.29 13.92
CA GLN A 73 -7.77 -1.12 13.64
C GLN A 73 -7.42 -1.92 14.89
N ASN A 74 -8.11 -3.04 15.08
CA ASN A 74 -7.81 -3.97 16.16
C ASN A 74 -7.21 -5.22 15.55
N LEU A 75 -6.01 -5.58 15.99
CA LEU A 75 -5.38 -6.85 15.69
C LEU A 75 -5.65 -7.83 16.82
N GLU A 76 -6.42 -8.89 16.55
CA GLU A 76 -6.71 -9.95 17.52
C GLU A 76 -5.75 -11.12 17.33
N MET A 77 -4.96 -11.40 18.37
CA MET A 77 -4.08 -12.57 18.50
C MET A 77 -4.68 -13.52 19.54
N THR A 78 -5.07 -14.73 19.14
CA THR A 78 -5.85 -15.63 20.00
C THR A 78 -5.42 -17.09 19.90
N PHE A 79 -5.72 -17.85 20.95
CA PHE A 79 -5.52 -19.30 20.98
C PHE A 79 -6.49 -20.04 20.03
N SER A 80 -7.67 -19.48 19.80
CA SER A 80 -8.72 -20.10 18.99
C SER A 80 -8.36 -20.11 17.51
N GLN A 81 -8.58 -21.24 16.83
CA GLN A 81 -8.39 -21.34 15.37
C GLN A 81 -9.60 -20.82 14.56
N ILE A 82 -10.71 -20.54 15.24
CA ILE A 82 -11.98 -20.15 14.64
C ILE A 82 -12.24 -18.63 14.85
N ARG A 83 -11.42 -17.97 15.65
CA ARG A 83 -11.53 -16.56 16.03
C ARG A 83 -10.16 -15.88 15.93
N GLY A 84 -10.15 -14.57 15.70
CA GLY A 84 -8.93 -13.78 15.55
C GLY A 84 -8.67 -13.42 14.08
N ASP A 85 -7.62 -12.64 13.85
CA ASP A 85 -7.32 -12.12 12.52
C ASP A 85 -6.62 -13.15 11.63
N ARG A 86 -5.93 -14.12 12.25
CA ARG A 86 -5.24 -15.21 11.55
C ARG A 86 -6.03 -16.50 11.68
N LYS A 87 -6.06 -17.30 10.61
CA LYS A 87 -6.69 -18.64 10.58
C LYS A 87 -5.88 -19.72 11.30
N SER A 88 -4.95 -19.31 12.15
CA SER A 88 -4.03 -20.18 12.87
C SER A 88 -3.85 -19.63 14.28
N ARG A 89 -3.60 -20.53 15.23
CA ARG A 89 -3.25 -20.18 16.61
C ARG A 89 -2.09 -19.17 16.63
N ASP A 90 -2.32 -18.00 17.21
CA ASP A 90 -1.34 -16.91 17.28
C ASP A 90 -1.31 -16.18 18.64
N ASP A 91 -1.73 -16.85 19.71
CA ASP A 91 -1.59 -16.38 21.09
C ASP A 91 -0.13 -16.16 21.52
N LEU A 92 0.04 -15.25 22.48
CA LEU A 92 1.34 -14.99 23.09
C LEU A 92 1.62 -16.03 24.17
N VAL A 93 2.56 -16.93 23.89
CA VAL A 93 3.04 -17.92 24.85
C VAL A 93 4.27 -17.37 25.58
N LEU A 94 4.17 -17.24 26.89
CA LEU A 94 5.22 -16.71 27.75
C LEU A 94 5.49 -17.68 28.89
N LYS A 95 6.75 -17.71 29.36
CA LYS A 95 7.13 -18.39 30.59
C LYS A 95 7.24 -17.37 31.71
N THR A 96 6.53 -17.60 32.81
CA THR A 96 6.60 -16.73 33.99
C THR A 96 7.94 -16.88 34.71
N ILE A 97 8.25 -15.93 35.59
CA ILE A 97 9.43 -16.00 36.46
C ILE A 97 9.43 -17.26 37.34
N ASP A 98 8.24 -17.79 37.65
CA ASP A 98 8.05 -18.99 38.46
C ASP A 98 8.19 -20.30 37.65
N GLY A 99 8.39 -20.20 36.34
CA GLY A 99 8.60 -21.34 35.45
C GLY A 99 7.34 -21.91 34.79
N ASN A 100 6.16 -21.35 35.07
CA ASN A 100 4.90 -21.77 34.46
C ASN A 100 4.76 -21.22 33.04
N ASP A 101 4.22 -22.02 32.13
CA ASP A 101 3.86 -21.59 30.78
C ASP A 101 2.44 -21.04 30.76
N ILE A 102 2.30 -19.80 30.30
CA ILE A 102 1.02 -19.11 30.13
C ILE A 102 0.80 -18.75 28.67
N SER A 103 -0.46 -18.75 28.26
CA SER A 103 -0.94 -18.32 26.96
C SER A 103 -1.90 -17.15 27.17
N LEU A 104 -1.75 -16.10 26.36
CA LEU A 104 -2.54 -14.89 26.45
C LEU A 104 -3.13 -14.53 25.10
N ASP A 105 -4.45 -14.29 25.10
CA ASP A 105 -5.14 -13.63 24.00
C ASP A 105 -4.93 -12.12 24.13
N VAL A 106 -4.51 -11.47 23.05
CA VAL A 106 -4.17 -10.04 23.04
C VAL A 106 -4.88 -9.34 21.90
N ILE A 107 -5.43 -8.17 22.21
CA ILE A 107 -6.02 -7.27 21.22
C ILE A 107 -5.17 -6.01 21.16
N ILE A 108 -4.57 -5.75 20.00
CA ILE A 108 -3.74 -4.57 19.76
C ILE A 108 -4.55 -3.56 18.95
N ALA A 109 -4.97 -2.48 19.59
CA ALA A 109 -5.54 -1.34 18.88
C ALA A 109 -4.42 -0.45 18.33
N TYR A 110 -4.34 -0.32 17.01
CA TYR A 110 -3.31 0.47 16.34
C TYR A 110 -3.90 1.31 15.20
N ARG A 111 -3.16 2.34 14.78
CA ARG A 111 -3.45 3.11 13.56
C ARG A 111 -2.16 3.42 12.84
N ILE A 112 -2.22 3.52 11.53
CA ILE A 112 -1.06 3.91 10.72
C ILE A 112 -0.84 5.42 10.86
N ASP A 113 0.40 5.83 11.16
CA ASP A 113 0.82 7.21 10.97
C ASP A 113 0.98 7.47 9.47
N ALA A 114 0.14 8.35 8.93
CA ALA A 114 0.15 8.74 7.51
C ALA A 114 1.56 9.09 7.00
N ASN A 115 2.37 9.78 7.80
CA ASN A 115 3.70 10.22 7.41
C ASN A 115 4.71 9.06 7.25
N LYS A 116 4.38 7.89 7.82
CA LYS A 116 5.20 6.68 7.74
C LYS A 116 4.73 5.72 6.64
N ALA A 117 3.64 6.02 5.95
CA ALA A 117 3.13 5.17 4.87
C ALA A 117 4.19 4.83 3.79
N PRO A 118 5.03 5.78 3.31
CA PRO A 118 6.09 5.46 2.36
C PRO A 118 7.13 4.49 2.93
N HIS A 119 7.49 4.65 4.19
CA HIS A 119 8.43 3.76 4.89
C HIS A 119 7.84 2.35 5.07
N ILE A 120 6.55 2.26 5.42
CA ILE A 120 5.85 0.97 5.57
C ILE A 120 5.90 0.22 4.24
N LEU A 121 5.56 0.89 3.13
CA LEU A 121 5.61 0.29 1.79
C LEU A 121 7.01 -0.19 1.39
N GLN A 122 8.06 0.57 1.73
CA GLN A 122 9.44 0.24 1.35
C GLN A 122 10.06 -0.90 2.16
N TYR A 123 9.74 -0.99 3.46
CA TYR A 123 10.53 -1.78 4.41
C TYR A 123 9.73 -2.80 5.22
N VAL A 124 8.42 -2.59 5.40
CA VAL A 124 7.59 -3.40 6.31
C VAL A 124 6.64 -4.32 5.53
N ALA A 125 5.97 -3.78 4.51
CA ALA A 125 5.03 -4.51 3.66
C ALA A 125 5.75 -5.24 2.51
N ARG A 126 6.83 -5.96 2.79
CA ARG A 126 7.50 -6.81 1.81
C ARG A 126 6.85 -8.20 1.84
N ASP A 127 6.36 -8.64 0.69
CA ASP A 127 5.85 -10.00 0.46
C ASP A 127 6.92 -11.07 0.72
#